data_AF-A0AAZ3PXG9-F1
#
_entry.id   AF-A0AAZ3PXG9-F1
#
_cell.length_a   1.000
_cell.length_b   1.000
_cell.length_c   1.000
_cell.angle_alpha   90.00
_cell.angle_beta   90.00
_cell.angle_gamma   90.00
#
_symmetry.space_group_name_H-M   'P 1'
#
loop_
_entity.id
_entity.type
_entity.pdbx_description
1 polymer ?
#
loop_
_entity_poly.entity_id
_entity_poly.type
_entity_poly.pdbx_seq_one_letter_code
_entity_poly.pdbx_strand_id
1 'polypeptide(L)'
;MNSGSVACVQSVKNPVKAARQVMEKSVHSLLVGEGAEEFLQGLEESEKPMRAEYFQTDVRRRELTAKLSTGNASKNNHPQKVGAVALDRWCRLAAATSTGGLVGKWKGQVGDTAVVGAGIFADDKLAVTCSGDGDVFLRHTVAQKVASLYHHKGYSLRAACREVMSENLKGSCAGIIAVDAKGNAVVETNVGTVIMWLSSLPTLIHLDSQF
;
A
#
# COMPACT_ATOMS: atom_id res chain seq x y z
N MET A 1 18.61 -3.18 -1.93
CA MET A 1 17.19 -3.00 -1.54
C MET A 1 16.55 -4.37 -1.54
N ASN A 2 15.94 -4.77 -0.42
CA ASN A 2 15.21 -6.04 -0.35
C ASN A 2 13.72 -5.74 -0.37
N SER A 3 12.95 -6.58 -1.04
CA SER A 3 11.49 -6.46 -1.09
C SER A 3 10.87 -7.84 -1.19
N GLY A 4 9.72 -8.02 -0.56
CA GLY A 4 8.86 -9.18 -0.74
C GLY A 4 7.42 -8.73 -0.87
N SER A 5 6.65 -9.47 -1.65
CA SER A 5 5.27 -9.14 -1.94
C SER A 5 4.48 -10.42 -2.21
N VAL A 6 3.20 -10.36 -1.86
CA VAL A 6 2.22 -11.39 -2.19
C VAL A 6 1.00 -10.74 -2.83
N ALA A 7 0.42 -11.40 -3.83
CA ALA A 7 -0.84 -10.98 -4.43
C ALA A 7 -1.79 -12.15 -4.59
N CYS A 8 -3.10 -11.89 -4.63
CA CYS A 8 -4.14 -12.89 -4.85
C CYS A 8 -4.15 -14.07 -3.86
N VAL A 9 -3.54 -13.92 -2.68
CA VAL A 9 -3.69 -14.87 -1.56
C VAL A 9 -5.08 -14.75 -0.95
N GLN A 10 -5.65 -15.88 -0.55
CA GLN A 10 -7.04 -16.02 -0.08
C GLN A 10 -7.12 -16.56 1.35
N SER A 11 -6.19 -17.42 1.77
CA SER A 11 -6.23 -18.06 3.08
C SER A 11 -5.24 -17.44 4.09
N VAL A 12 -4.37 -16.55 3.65
CA VAL A 12 -3.32 -15.94 4.48
C VAL A 12 -3.90 -14.87 5.41
N LYS A 13 -3.87 -15.11 6.73
CA LYS A 13 -4.38 -14.17 7.76
C LYS A 13 -3.73 -12.78 7.67
N ASN A 14 -2.41 -12.74 7.53
CA ASN A 14 -1.61 -11.52 7.55
C ASN A 14 -0.75 -11.38 6.29
N PRO A 15 -1.27 -10.83 5.18
CA PRO A 15 -0.53 -10.70 3.93
C PRO A 15 0.81 -9.95 4.06
N VAL A 16 0.89 -8.95 4.97
CA VAL A 16 2.13 -8.21 5.23
C VAL A 16 3.23 -9.09 5.85
N LYS A 17 2.87 -10.06 6.71
CA LYS A 17 3.83 -11.04 7.24
C LYS A 17 4.26 -12.03 6.17
N ALA A 18 3.32 -12.47 5.33
CA ALA A 18 3.65 -13.32 4.19
C ALA A 18 4.62 -12.63 3.22
N ALA A 19 4.38 -11.36 2.89
CA ALA A 19 5.32 -10.55 2.11
C ALA A 19 6.71 -10.47 2.77
N ARG A 20 6.77 -10.37 4.10
CA ARG A 20 8.04 -10.42 4.85
C ARG A 20 8.74 -11.77 4.71
N GLN A 21 8.01 -12.87 4.81
CA GLN A 21 8.55 -14.22 4.61
C GLN A 21 9.08 -14.40 3.17
N VAL A 22 8.39 -13.87 2.16
CA VAL A 22 8.91 -13.85 0.77
C VAL A 22 10.24 -13.10 0.69
N MET A 23 10.33 -11.93 1.34
CA MET A 23 11.55 -11.11 1.36
C MET A 23 12.75 -11.78 2.03
N GLU A 24 12.52 -12.56 3.10
CA GLU A 24 13.59 -13.11 3.94
C GLU A 24 13.93 -14.58 3.64
N LYS A 25 12.98 -15.34 3.11
CA LYS A 25 13.08 -16.80 2.96
C LYS A 25 13.01 -17.26 1.51
N SER A 26 13.02 -16.35 0.55
CA SER A 26 13.05 -16.69 -0.88
C SER A 26 14.05 -15.81 -1.64
N VAL A 27 14.37 -16.22 -2.86
CA VAL A 27 15.15 -15.39 -3.81
C VAL A 27 14.25 -14.50 -4.67
N HIS A 28 12.93 -14.55 -4.46
CA HIS A 28 11.92 -13.87 -5.28
C HIS A 28 11.40 -12.63 -4.58
N SER A 29 10.95 -11.65 -5.36
CA SER A 29 10.39 -10.40 -4.82
C SER A 29 8.86 -10.38 -4.77
N LEU A 30 8.19 -11.23 -5.55
CA LEU A 30 6.74 -11.29 -5.64
C LEU A 30 6.29 -12.73 -5.95
N LEU A 31 5.42 -13.28 -5.11
CA LEU A 31 4.71 -14.53 -5.35
C LEU A 31 3.20 -14.26 -5.41
N VAL A 32 2.45 -15.05 -6.19
CA VAL A 32 1.02 -14.81 -6.38
C VAL A 32 0.18 -16.09 -6.25
N GLY A 33 -1.06 -15.92 -5.80
CA GLY A 33 -2.09 -16.97 -5.79
C GLY A 33 -1.68 -18.22 -5.01
N GLU A 34 -2.07 -19.38 -5.53
CA GLU A 34 -1.83 -20.69 -4.89
C GLU A 34 -0.35 -20.97 -4.68
N GLY A 35 0.52 -20.65 -5.64
CA GLY A 35 1.96 -20.85 -5.50
C GLY A 35 2.58 -20.01 -4.36
N ALA A 36 2.02 -18.83 -4.05
CA ALA A 36 2.44 -18.08 -2.87
C ALA A 36 2.00 -18.79 -1.57
N GLU A 37 0.81 -19.38 -1.54
CA GLU A 37 0.32 -20.10 -0.37
C GLU A 37 1.09 -21.41 -0.15
N GLU A 38 1.38 -22.17 -1.21
CA GLU A 38 2.23 -23.36 -1.16
C GLU A 38 3.61 -23.05 -0.59
N PHE A 39 4.24 -21.98 -1.08
CA PHE A 39 5.52 -21.50 -0.53
C PHE A 39 5.42 -21.23 0.97
N LEU A 40 4.38 -20.51 1.41
CA LEU A 40 4.21 -20.15 2.82
C LEU A 40 3.93 -21.37 3.71
N GLN A 41 3.19 -22.36 3.22
CA GLN A 41 2.92 -23.61 3.94
C GLN A 41 4.16 -24.50 4.05
N GLY A 42 5.12 -24.36 3.14
CA GLY A 42 6.41 -25.07 3.20
C GLY A 42 7.38 -24.53 4.26
N LEU A 43 7.08 -23.40 4.90
CA LEU A 43 7.95 -22.80 5.93
C LEU A 43 7.70 -23.40 7.31
N GLU A 44 8.75 -23.50 8.14
CA GLU A 44 8.65 -23.95 9.53
C GLU A 44 7.71 -23.07 10.38
N GLU A 45 7.68 -21.77 10.10
CA GLU A 45 6.84 -20.77 10.78
C GLU A 45 5.46 -20.57 10.09
N SER A 46 4.98 -21.57 9.35
CA SER A 46 3.71 -21.44 8.60
C SER A 46 2.52 -21.11 9.52
N GLU A 47 1.76 -20.08 9.16
CA GLU A 47 0.51 -19.75 9.84
C GLU A 47 -0.62 -20.65 9.32
N LYS A 48 -1.56 -21.01 10.21
CA LYS A 48 -2.74 -21.79 9.83
C LYS A 48 -3.57 -21.04 8.78
N PRO A 49 -3.94 -21.69 7.65
CA PRO A 49 -4.85 -21.12 6.66
C PRO A 49 -6.18 -20.71 7.29
N MET A 50 -6.67 -19.54 6.89
CA MET A 50 -7.98 -19.04 7.27
C MET A 50 -9.02 -19.41 6.22
N ARG A 51 -10.24 -19.68 6.68
CA ARG A 51 -11.38 -19.82 5.79
C ARG A 51 -11.83 -18.45 5.29
N ALA A 52 -12.47 -18.42 4.12
CA ALA A 52 -12.95 -17.18 3.51
C ALA A 52 -13.87 -16.37 4.43
N GLU A 53 -14.66 -17.04 5.28
CA GLU A 53 -15.57 -16.40 6.23
C GLU A 53 -14.85 -15.47 7.23
N TYR A 54 -13.58 -15.76 7.54
CA TYR A 54 -12.77 -14.92 8.45
C TYR A 54 -12.61 -13.48 7.94
N PHE A 55 -12.49 -13.30 6.62
CA PHE A 55 -12.27 -11.98 6.00
C PHE A 55 -13.57 -11.28 5.60
N GLN A 56 -14.70 -11.97 5.68
CA GLN A 56 -15.99 -11.43 5.28
C GLN A 56 -16.57 -10.56 6.39
N THR A 57 -17.00 -9.35 6.02
CA THR A 57 -17.67 -8.43 6.93
C THR A 57 -19.01 -7.98 6.35
N ASP A 58 -19.95 -7.63 7.23
CA ASP A 58 -21.27 -7.13 6.82
C ASP A 58 -21.18 -5.91 5.91
N VAL A 59 -20.25 -5.01 6.21
CA VAL A 59 -20.02 -3.78 5.45
C VAL A 59 -19.64 -4.10 4.01
N ARG A 60 -18.61 -4.95 3.80
CA ARG A 60 -18.13 -5.28 2.44
C ARG A 60 -19.13 -6.12 1.66
N ARG A 61 -19.93 -6.96 2.32
CA ARG A 61 -21.00 -7.71 1.67
C ARG A 61 -22.10 -6.78 1.15
N ARG A 62 -22.55 -5.81 1.95
CA ARG A 62 -23.56 -4.83 1.53
C ARG A 62 -23.07 -3.98 0.37
N GLU A 63 -21.81 -3.54 0.40
CA GLU A 63 -21.18 -2.83 -0.71
C GLU A 63 -21.19 -3.66 -2.00
N LEU A 64 -20.86 -4.95 -1.91
CA LEU A 64 -20.90 -5.85 -3.07
C LEU A 64 -22.33 -6.02 -3.61
N THR A 65 -23.31 -6.26 -2.73
CA THR A 65 -24.72 -6.38 -3.14
C THR A 65 -25.22 -5.11 -3.83
N ALA A 66 -24.89 -3.93 -3.30
CA ALA A 66 -25.26 -2.66 -3.90
C ALA A 66 -24.63 -2.43 -5.29
N LYS A 67 -23.39 -2.89 -5.50
CA LYS A 67 -22.73 -2.81 -6.81
C LYS A 67 -23.35 -3.72 -7.86
N LEU A 68 -23.73 -4.92 -7.44
CA LEU A 68 -24.39 -5.88 -8.33
C LEU A 68 -25.78 -5.38 -8.74
N SER A 69 -26.52 -4.70 -7.84
CA SER A 69 -27.85 -4.17 -8.14
C SER A 69 -27.85 -2.88 -8.96
N THR A 70 -26.84 -2.02 -8.79
CA THR A 70 -26.72 -0.73 -9.52
C THR A 70 -25.94 -0.82 -10.84
N GLY A 71 -25.45 -2.00 -11.21
CA GLY A 71 -24.73 -2.24 -12.46
C GLY A 71 -23.40 -1.48 -12.53
N ASN A 72 -22.40 -1.84 -11.72
CA ASN A 72 -21.01 -1.34 -11.75
C ASN A 72 -20.79 0.20 -11.80
N ALA A 73 -21.84 1.02 -11.69
CA ALA A 73 -21.76 2.46 -11.89
C ALA A 73 -21.19 3.22 -10.67
N SER A 74 -21.12 2.58 -9.50
CA SER A 74 -20.55 3.22 -8.31
C SER A 74 -19.02 3.12 -8.32
N LYS A 75 -18.37 4.29 -8.43
CA LYS A 75 -16.92 4.41 -8.19
C LYS A 75 -16.60 3.93 -6.77
N ASN A 76 -15.50 3.21 -6.62
CA ASN A 76 -14.98 2.84 -5.30
C ASN A 76 -14.47 4.10 -4.59
N ASN A 77 -15.35 4.78 -3.86
CA ASN A 77 -15.04 6.04 -3.19
C ASN A 77 -14.42 5.85 -1.81
N HIS A 78 -14.10 4.63 -1.40
CA HIS A 78 -13.57 4.34 -0.06
C HIS A 78 -12.18 3.71 -0.18
N PRO A 79 -11.16 4.27 0.49
CA PRO A 79 -9.84 3.65 0.56
C PRO A 79 -9.95 2.25 1.20
N GLN A 80 -9.42 1.24 0.52
CA GLN A 80 -9.43 -0.17 1.00
C GLN A 80 -8.01 -0.71 1.27
N LYS A 81 -7.07 0.21 1.45
CA LYS A 81 -5.66 -0.07 1.67
C LYS A 81 -5.23 0.51 3.01
N VAL A 82 -4.33 -0.20 3.67
CA VAL A 82 -3.59 0.28 4.82
C VAL A 82 -2.11 0.30 4.45
N GLY A 83 -1.37 1.27 4.97
CA GLY A 83 0.05 1.39 4.72
C GLY A 83 0.77 2.13 5.82
N ALA A 84 2.05 1.86 5.97
CA ALA A 84 2.93 2.51 6.92
C ALA A 84 4.31 2.74 6.30
N VAL A 85 4.95 3.82 6.71
CA VAL A 85 6.37 4.10 6.45
C VAL A 85 7.04 4.43 7.78
N ALA A 86 8.30 4.07 7.92
CA ALA A 86 9.05 4.28 9.16
C ALA A 86 10.51 4.64 8.85
N LEU A 87 11.05 5.51 9.70
CA LEU A 87 12.48 5.80 9.83
C LEU A 87 12.90 5.35 11.23
N ASP A 88 13.87 4.46 11.33
CA ASP A 88 14.39 4.00 12.63
C ASP A 88 15.59 4.83 13.12
N ARG A 89 15.99 4.58 14.38
CA ARG A 89 17.12 5.27 15.03
C ARG A 89 18.49 5.03 14.39
N TRP A 90 18.58 4.05 13.50
CA TRP A 90 19.79 3.73 12.73
C TRP A 90 19.72 4.31 11.31
N CYS A 91 18.80 5.26 11.08
CA CYS A 91 18.55 5.89 9.79
C CYS A 91 18.12 4.90 8.69
N ARG A 92 17.49 3.78 9.06
CA ARG A 92 16.93 2.84 8.09
C ARG A 92 15.47 3.15 7.82
N LEU A 93 15.10 3.02 6.57
CA LEU A 93 13.76 3.29 6.07
C LEU A 93 13.06 1.98 5.70
N ALA A 94 11.76 1.92 5.96
CA ALA A 94 10.92 0.81 5.56
C ALA A 94 9.52 1.31 5.18
N ALA A 95 8.90 0.61 4.23
CA ALA A 95 7.50 0.77 3.87
C ALA A 95 6.79 -0.59 3.92
N ALA A 96 5.51 -0.59 4.23
CA ALA A 96 4.64 -1.76 4.14
C ALA A 96 3.22 -1.35 3.77
N THR A 97 2.57 -2.10 2.89
CA THR A 97 1.22 -1.81 2.40
C THR A 97 0.43 -3.11 2.28
N SER A 98 -0.86 -3.10 2.60
CA SER A 98 -1.75 -4.26 2.50
C SER A 98 -3.16 -3.86 2.09
N THR A 99 -3.84 -4.75 1.36
CA THR A 99 -5.20 -4.49 0.86
C THR A 99 -5.96 -5.77 0.56
N GLY A 100 -7.29 -5.72 0.67
CA GLY A 100 -8.20 -6.72 0.07
C GLY A 100 -8.41 -6.50 -1.44
N GLY A 101 -8.00 -5.35 -1.97
CA GLY A 101 -8.31 -4.88 -3.31
C GLY A 101 -9.65 -4.13 -3.35
N LEU A 102 -10.30 -4.13 -4.51
CA LEU A 102 -11.55 -3.43 -4.74
C LEU A 102 -12.75 -4.37 -4.62
N VAL A 103 -13.84 -3.88 -4.01
CA VAL A 103 -15.13 -4.61 -4.02
C VAL A 103 -15.62 -4.78 -5.46
N GLY A 104 -15.97 -6.02 -5.81
CA GLY A 104 -16.42 -6.39 -7.15
C GLY A 104 -15.30 -6.52 -8.18
N LYS A 105 -14.02 -6.57 -7.75
CA LYS A 105 -12.90 -6.80 -8.66
C LYS A 105 -13.02 -8.17 -9.36
N TRP A 106 -12.45 -8.25 -10.56
CA TRP A 106 -12.24 -9.52 -11.23
C TRP A 106 -11.29 -10.41 -10.44
N LYS A 107 -11.54 -11.72 -10.43
CA LYS A 107 -10.60 -12.70 -9.87
C LYS A 107 -9.26 -12.57 -10.58
N GLY A 108 -8.17 -12.53 -9.82
CA GLY A 108 -6.83 -12.31 -10.36
C GLY A 108 -6.47 -10.85 -10.63
N GLN A 109 -7.38 -9.87 -10.44
CA GLN A 109 -7.01 -8.46 -10.55
C GLN A 109 -6.06 -8.08 -9.39
N VAL A 110 -4.93 -7.49 -9.77
CA VAL A 110 -3.87 -7.01 -8.87
C VAL A 110 -3.72 -5.50 -9.06
N GLY A 111 -3.79 -4.76 -7.96
CA GLY A 111 -3.49 -3.34 -7.93
C GLY A 111 -2.02 -3.05 -7.60
N ASP A 112 -1.71 -1.77 -7.47
CA ASP A 112 -0.42 -1.19 -7.08
C ASP A 112 0.17 -1.70 -5.75
N THR A 113 -0.66 -2.10 -4.78
CA THR A 113 -0.20 -2.41 -3.41
C THR A 113 0.91 -3.46 -3.32
N ALA A 114 0.86 -4.51 -4.14
CA ALA A 114 1.86 -5.58 -4.15
C ALA A 114 2.99 -5.33 -5.17
N VAL A 115 2.97 -4.19 -5.85
CA VAL A 115 3.91 -3.86 -6.92
C VAL A 115 4.85 -2.75 -6.44
N VAL A 116 6.10 -3.13 -6.17
CA VAL A 116 7.17 -2.21 -5.80
C VAL A 116 7.36 -1.17 -6.90
N GLY A 117 7.44 0.10 -6.51
CA GLY A 117 7.50 1.25 -7.41
C GLY A 117 6.13 1.76 -7.88
N ALA A 118 5.05 1.00 -7.73
CA ALA A 118 3.70 1.50 -7.96
C ALA A 118 3.06 1.98 -6.66
N GLY A 119 2.74 1.05 -5.74
CA GLY A 119 2.02 1.35 -4.51
C GLY A 119 2.91 1.47 -3.27
N ILE A 120 4.16 0.98 -3.37
CA ILE A 120 5.09 0.89 -2.27
C ILE A 120 6.53 1.06 -2.79
N PHE A 121 7.36 1.80 -2.07
CA PHE A 121 8.78 1.92 -2.38
C PHE A 121 9.56 2.25 -1.10
N ALA A 122 10.77 1.72 -0.96
CA ALA A 122 11.69 2.13 0.11
C ALA A 122 13.14 1.88 -0.30
N ASP A 123 14.00 2.87 -0.10
CA ASP A 123 15.44 2.76 -0.27
C ASP A 123 16.17 3.40 0.91
N ASP A 124 17.46 3.72 0.74
CA ASP A 124 18.29 4.37 1.75
C ASP A 124 17.96 5.85 1.98
N LYS A 125 17.09 6.45 1.15
CA LYS A 125 16.82 7.90 1.13
C LYS A 125 15.36 8.24 1.40
N LEU A 126 14.40 7.42 0.98
CA LEU A 126 12.98 7.59 1.28
C LEU A 126 12.19 6.29 1.35
N ALA A 127 11.06 6.32 2.05
CA ALA A 127 10.02 5.30 2.05
C ALA A 127 8.68 5.93 1.71
N VAL A 128 7.90 5.25 0.86
CA VAL A 128 6.61 5.70 0.32
C VAL A 128 5.62 4.54 0.34
N THR A 129 4.39 4.83 0.79
CA THR A 129 3.23 3.97 0.59
C THR A 129 2.07 4.78 -0.01
N CYS A 130 1.27 4.12 -0.82
CA CYS A 130 0.19 4.72 -1.57
C CYS A 130 -1.16 4.08 -1.25
N SER A 131 -2.22 4.87 -1.39
CA SER A 131 -3.61 4.42 -1.32
C SER A 131 -4.44 5.14 -2.37
N GLY A 132 -5.40 4.46 -3.00
CA GLY A 132 -6.18 5.03 -4.09
C GLY A 132 -6.59 4.03 -5.17
N ASP A 133 -6.94 4.55 -6.35
CA ASP A 133 -7.25 3.76 -7.55
C ASP A 133 -6.03 2.96 -8.01
N GLY A 134 -6.02 1.66 -7.75
CA GLY A 134 -4.84 0.84 -7.96
C GLY A 134 -4.39 0.74 -9.41
N ASP A 135 -5.29 0.85 -10.38
CA ASP A 135 -4.94 0.75 -11.79
C ASP A 135 -4.29 2.06 -12.29
N VAL A 136 -4.74 3.21 -11.77
CA VAL A 136 -4.10 4.52 -12.03
C VAL A 136 -2.70 4.53 -11.43
N PHE A 137 -2.54 4.06 -10.19
CA PHE A 137 -1.25 4.05 -9.50
C PHE A 137 -0.24 3.11 -10.18
N LEU A 138 -0.70 1.96 -10.70
CA LEU A 138 0.11 1.06 -11.52
C LEU A 138 0.58 1.74 -12.81
N ARG A 139 -0.34 2.31 -13.59
CA ARG A 139 -0.01 2.94 -14.89
C ARG A 139 0.99 4.09 -14.76
N HIS A 140 0.97 4.80 -13.64
CA HIS A 140 1.84 5.95 -13.40
C HIS A 140 3.08 5.65 -12.55
N THR A 141 3.25 4.42 -12.07
CA THR A 141 4.36 4.00 -11.20
C THR A 141 4.60 5.03 -10.08
N VAL A 142 3.54 5.33 -9.33
CA VAL A 142 3.45 6.52 -8.45
C VAL A 142 4.62 6.59 -7.45
N ALA A 143 4.84 5.52 -6.69
CA ALA A 143 5.88 5.49 -5.66
C ALA A 143 7.29 5.70 -6.26
N GLN A 144 7.59 5.07 -7.40
CA GLN A 144 8.86 5.24 -8.12
C GLN A 144 9.01 6.65 -8.68
N LYS A 145 7.92 7.28 -9.12
CA LYS A 145 7.97 8.65 -9.63
C LYS A 145 8.30 9.65 -8.52
N VAL A 146 7.70 9.49 -7.33
CA VAL A 146 8.07 10.28 -6.14
C VAL A 146 9.56 10.12 -5.84
N ALA A 147 10.06 8.88 -5.80
CA ALA A 147 11.48 8.60 -5.59
C ALA A 147 12.36 9.28 -6.65
N SER A 148 11.99 9.17 -7.92
CA SER A 148 12.76 9.72 -9.04
C SER A 148 12.86 11.25 -8.99
N LEU A 149 11.77 11.94 -8.65
CA LEU A 149 11.77 13.39 -8.47
C LEU A 149 12.67 13.80 -7.29
N TYR A 150 12.60 13.07 -6.18
CA TYR A 150 13.45 13.32 -5.02
C TYR A 150 14.93 13.11 -5.33
N HIS A 151 15.31 11.98 -5.96
CA HIS A 151 16.71 11.66 -6.21
C HIS A 151 17.35 12.48 -7.33
N HIS A 152 16.63 12.69 -8.43
CA HIS A 152 17.23 13.13 -9.69
C HIS A 152 16.88 14.56 -10.07
N LYS A 153 15.78 15.12 -9.52
CA LYS A 153 15.37 16.51 -9.78
C LYS A 153 15.67 17.46 -8.62
N GLY A 154 16.19 16.95 -7.50
CA GLY A 154 16.50 17.76 -6.32
C GLY A 154 15.28 18.31 -5.59
N TYR A 155 14.12 17.69 -5.81
CA TYR A 155 12.87 18.12 -5.17
C TYR A 155 12.91 17.80 -3.67
N SER A 156 12.26 18.66 -2.87
CA SER A 156 11.91 18.27 -1.51
C SER A 156 10.88 17.14 -1.54
N LEU A 157 10.80 16.33 -0.48
CA LEU A 157 9.85 15.22 -0.41
C LEU A 157 8.40 15.70 -0.64
N ARG A 158 8.03 16.84 -0.05
CA ARG A 158 6.70 17.44 -0.22
C ARG A 158 6.46 17.91 -1.65
N ALA A 159 7.44 18.54 -2.29
CA ALA A 159 7.31 18.98 -3.68
C ALA A 159 7.13 17.79 -4.62
N ALA A 160 7.89 16.70 -4.41
CA ALA A 160 7.77 15.48 -5.20
C ALA A 160 6.38 14.84 -5.06
N CYS A 161 5.86 14.69 -3.83
CA CYS A 161 4.52 14.15 -3.60
C CYS A 161 3.43 15.03 -4.25
N ARG A 162 3.53 16.36 -4.12
CA ARG A 162 2.55 17.29 -4.70
C ARG A 162 2.52 17.26 -6.22
N GLU A 163 3.67 17.22 -6.88
CA GLU A 163 3.74 17.13 -8.33
C GLU A 163 3.08 15.84 -8.83
N VAL A 164 3.36 14.70 -8.18
CA VAL A 164 2.71 13.43 -8.57
C VAL A 164 1.19 13.48 -8.33
N MET A 165 0.74 14.09 -7.24
CA MET A 165 -0.68 14.28 -6.97
C MET A 165 -1.36 15.15 -8.03
N SER A 166 -0.73 16.26 -8.45
CA SER A 166 -1.30 17.19 -9.43
C SER A 166 -1.27 16.67 -10.86
N GLU A 167 -0.16 16.05 -11.27
CA GLU A 167 0.08 15.68 -12.67
C GLU A 167 -0.41 14.28 -13.02
N ASN A 168 -0.41 13.35 -12.05
CA ASN A 168 -0.70 11.94 -12.33
C ASN A 168 -1.98 11.43 -11.67
N LEU A 169 -2.42 12.06 -10.57
CA LEU A 169 -3.53 11.55 -9.76
C LEU A 169 -4.74 12.49 -9.75
N LYS A 170 -4.74 13.50 -10.61
CA LYS A 170 -5.86 14.43 -10.79
C LYS A 170 -7.12 13.68 -11.20
N GLY A 171 -8.21 13.91 -10.46
CA GLY A 171 -9.51 13.28 -10.71
C GLY A 171 -9.62 11.82 -10.26
N SER A 172 -8.58 11.27 -9.61
CA SER A 172 -8.58 9.93 -9.01
C SER A 172 -8.58 10.01 -7.49
N CYS A 173 -9.14 9.01 -6.82
CA CYS A 173 -8.97 8.84 -5.37
C CYS A 173 -7.50 8.50 -5.07
N ALA A 174 -6.82 9.33 -4.28
CA ALA A 174 -5.39 9.22 -4.06
C ALA A 174 -4.93 9.71 -2.69
N GLY A 175 -3.97 8.98 -2.13
CA GLY A 175 -3.21 9.33 -0.94
C GLY A 175 -1.79 8.78 -1.02
N ILE A 176 -0.82 9.59 -0.61
CA ILE A 176 0.60 9.25 -0.53
C ILE A 176 1.07 9.58 0.88
N ILE A 177 1.73 8.62 1.54
CA ILE A 177 2.45 8.82 2.80
C ILE A 177 3.91 8.52 2.53
N ALA A 178 4.80 9.43 2.93
CA ALA A 178 6.23 9.31 2.70
C ALA A 178 7.06 9.83 3.87
N VAL A 179 8.24 9.25 4.06
CA VAL A 179 9.27 9.74 4.98
C VAL A 179 10.64 9.65 4.31
N ASP A 180 11.49 10.67 4.49
CA ASP A 180 12.88 10.64 4.00
C ASP A 180 13.90 10.38 5.12
N ALA A 181 15.14 10.08 4.74
CA ALA A 181 16.24 9.79 5.67
C ALA A 181 16.62 10.99 6.57
N LYS A 182 16.10 12.19 6.26
CA LYS A 182 16.28 13.40 7.07
C LYS A 182 15.18 13.55 8.12
N GLY A 183 14.20 12.64 8.14
CA GLY A 183 13.06 12.68 9.06
C GLY A 183 11.90 13.55 8.57
N ASN A 184 11.91 14.04 7.32
CA ASN A 184 10.78 14.77 6.78
C ASN A 184 9.64 13.79 6.49
N ALA A 185 8.50 13.95 7.14
CA ALA A 185 7.29 13.19 6.87
C ALA A 185 6.30 14.02 6.04
N VAL A 186 5.69 13.37 5.05
CA VAL A 186 4.73 14.00 4.13
C VAL A 186 3.52 13.11 3.99
N VAL A 187 2.35 13.75 4.02
CA VAL A 187 1.09 13.14 3.67
C VAL A 187 0.39 14.06 2.69
N GLU A 188 0.02 13.53 1.53
CA GLU A 188 -0.75 14.24 0.50
C GLU A 188 -1.94 13.37 0.12
N THR A 189 -3.16 13.90 0.21
CA THR A 189 -4.40 13.17 -0.09
C THR A 189 -5.43 14.11 -0.72
N ASN A 190 -6.28 13.57 -1.59
CA ASN A 190 -7.43 14.28 -2.16
C ASN A 190 -8.78 13.64 -1.77
N VAL A 191 -8.75 12.69 -0.83
CA VAL A 191 -9.91 12.02 -0.25
C VAL A 191 -9.82 11.98 1.27
N GLY A 192 -10.98 11.99 1.94
CA GLY A 192 -11.07 11.79 3.39
C GLY A 192 -10.48 10.44 3.78
N THR A 193 -9.31 10.45 4.43
CA THR A 193 -8.60 9.26 4.91
C THR A 193 -8.13 9.52 6.33
N VAL A 194 -8.27 8.53 7.22
CA VAL A 194 -7.72 8.62 8.58
C VAL A 194 -6.22 8.34 8.50
N ILE A 195 -5.42 9.31 8.94
CA ILE A 195 -3.96 9.20 9.01
C ILE A 195 -3.54 9.38 10.46
N MET A 196 -2.64 8.51 10.91
CA MET A 196 -2.04 8.58 12.23
C MET A 196 -0.52 8.70 12.07
N TRP A 197 0.07 9.67 12.75
CA TRP A 197 1.52 9.85 12.81
C TRP A 197 1.99 9.73 14.26
N LEU A 198 3.11 9.03 14.45
CA LEU A 198 3.75 8.88 15.75
C LEU A 198 5.23 9.18 15.59
N SER A 199 5.74 10.12 16.37
CA SER A 199 7.17 10.41 16.46
C SER A 199 7.67 10.16 17.88
N SER A 200 8.88 9.62 18.02
CA SER A 200 9.55 9.42 19.32
C SER A 200 10.32 10.66 19.79
N LEU A 201 10.28 11.76 19.03
CA LEU A 201 10.73 13.08 19.43
C LEU A 201 9.49 13.84 19.97
N PRO A 202 9.64 14.80 20.91
CA PRO A 202 8.53 15.52 21.53
C PRO A 202 7.82 16.53 20.59
N THR A 203 7.62 16.17 19.34
CA THR A 203 6.92 16.95 18.32
C THR A 203 5.66 16.21 17.90
N LEU A 204 4.56 16.63 18.53
CA LEU A 204 3.17 16.59 18.06
C LEU A 204 2.71 15.31 17.34
N ILE A 205 1.89 14.52 18.02
CA ILE A 205 0.93 13.62 17.36
C ILE A 205 -0.11 14.52 16.68
N HIS A 206 0.10 14.84 15.40
CA HIS A 206 -0.93 15.48 14.58
C HIS A 206 -1.89 14.41 14.06
N LEU A 207 -3.09 14.35 14.62
CA LEU A 207 -4.25 13.75 13.98
C LEU A 207 -4.81 14.78 13.00
N ASP A 208 -4.30 14.80 11.77
CA ASP A 208 -4.94 15.56 10.71
C ASP A 208 -6.14 14.77 10.18
N SER A 209 -7.31 15.03 10.77
CA SER A 209 -8.59 14.72 10.15
C SER A 209 -8.97 15.88 9.23
N GLN A 210 -8.59 15.80 7.94
CA GLN A 210 -9.23 16.67 6.95
C GLN A 210 -10.56 16.03 6.54
N PHE A 211 -11.65 16.66 6.98
CA PHE A 211 -13.04 16.33 6.66
C PHE A 211 -13.47 16.98 5.35
#